data_AF-A0A7C4QTA9-F1
#
_entry.id   AF-A0A7C4QTA9-F1
#
_cell.length_a   1.000
_cell.length_b   1.000
_cell.length_c   1.000
_cell.angle_alpha   90.00
_cell.angle_beta   90.00
_cell.angle_gamma   90.00
#
_symmetry.space_group_name_H-M   'P 1'
#
loop_
_entity.id
_entity.type
_entity.pdbx_description
1 polymer ?
#
loop_
_entity_poly.entity_id
_entity_poly.type
_entity_poly.pdbx_seq_one_letter_code
_entity_poly.pdbx_strand_id
1 'polypeptide(L)'
;MPSRAVLERQLKLAEARLAECTQALQQGGCEAGALARSPQWRHAQASCTTLRRRLAAVAAIEANNAEVERRKQQPKVEEEPPPPPPPKAEAAKPAKKSKAAKA
;
A
#
# COMPACT_ATOMS: atom_id res chain seq x y z
N MET A 1 -18.03 3.07 0.76
CA MET A 1 -17.12 2.34 1.68
C MET A 1 -17.55 2.62 3.10
N PRO A 2 -17.66 1.62 4.00
CA PRO A 2 -17.92 1.86 5.41
C PRO A 2 -16.78 2.73 6.00
N SER A 3 -17.12 3.64 6.91
CA SER A 3 -16.12 4.50 7.57
C SER A 3 -15.24 3.69 8.53
N ARG A 4 -14.05 4.20 8.84
CA ARG A 4 -13.12 3.58 9.80
C ARG A 4 -13.79 3.30 11.14
N ALA A 5 -14.51 4.28 11.71
CA ALA A 5 -15.23 4.12 12.97
C ALA A 5 -16.29 3.01 12.94
N VAL A 6 -16.98 2.83 11.80
CA VAL A 6 -17.95 1.73 11.63
C VAL A 6 -17.24 0.38 11.63
N LEU A 7 -16.12 0.25 10.93
CA LEU A 7 -15.33 -0.97 10.90
C LEU A 7 -14.73 -1.31 12.27
N GLU A 8 -14.28 -0.32 13.04
CA GLU A 8 -13.79 -0.49 14.42
C GLU A 8 -14.90 -0.98 15.35
N ARG A 9 -16.09 -0.38 15.27
CA ARG A 9 -17.26 -0.85 16.05
C ARG A 9 -17.64 -2.28 15.67
N GLN A 10 -17.64 -2.60 14.37
CA GLN A 10 -17.91 -3.96 13.89
C GLN A 10 -16.86 -4.95 14.37
N LEU A 11 -15.58 -4.56 14.39
CA LEU A 11 -14.50 -5.40 14.91
C LEU A 11 -14.73 -5.71 16.38
N LYS A 12 -15.03 -4.69 17.19
CA LYS A 12 -15.31 -4.87 18.63
C LYS A 12 -16.47 -5.85 18.89
N LEU A 13 -17.53 -5.75 18.09
CA LEU A 13 -18.67 -6.68 18.17
C LEU A 13 -18.29 -8.11 17.74
N ALA A 14 -17.47 -8.25 16.70
CA ALA A 14 -17.00 -9.55 16.23
C ALA A 14 -16.05 -10.21 17.25
N GLU A 15 -15.19 -9.43 17.89
CA GLU A 15 -14.29 -9.88 18.95
C GLU A 15 -15.06 -10.32 20.19
N ALA A 16 -16.10 -9.58 20.60
CA ALA A 16 -17.00 -9.99 21.68
C ALA A 16 -17.67 -11.33 21.36
N ARG A 17 -18.22 -11.51 20.15
CA ARG A 17 -18.81 -12.79 19.71
C ARG A 17 -17.81 -13.93 19.67
N LEU A 18 -16.57 -13.66 19.24
CA LEU A 18 -15.51 -14.68 19.23
C LEU A 18 -15.16 -15.10 20.66
N ALA A 19 -15.10 -14.16 21.59
CA ALA A 19 -14.87 -14.44 23.01
C ALA A 19 -16.02 -15.26 23.61
N GLU A 20 -17.27 -14.88 23.35
CA GLU A 20 -18.47 -15.62 23.77
C GLU A 20 -18.46 -17.06 23.24
N CYS A 21 -18.20 -17.25 21.93
CA CYS A 21 -18.10 -18.58 21.34
C CYS A 21 -16.97 -19.39 21.95
N THR A 22 -15.82 -18.76 22.21
CA THR A 22 -14.66 -19.42 22.82
C THR A 22 -15.00 -19.88 24.23
N GLN A 23 -15.61 -19.01 25.04
CA GLN A 23 -16.02 -19.32 26.41
C GLN A 23 -17.07 -20.43 26.45
N ALA A 24 -18.09 -20.38 25.58
CA ALA A 24 -19.12 -21.40 25.50
C ALA A 24 -18.55 -22.79 25.15
N LEU A 25 -17.60 -22.84 24.22
CA LEU A 25 -16.94 -24.10 23.84
C LEU A 25 -16.02 -24.61 24.97
N GLN A 26 -15.29 -23.73 25.65
CA GLN A 26 -14.45 -24.10 26.80
C GLN A 26 -15.29 -24.65 27.96
N GLN A 27 -16.44 -24.04 28.25
CA GLN A 27 -17.39 -24.56 29.24
C GLN A 27 -17.94 -25.94 28.86
N GLY A 28 -18.05 -26.23 27.56
CA GLY A 28 -18.37 -27.55 27.03
C GLY A 28 -17.21 -28.56 27.03
N GLY A 29 -16.07 -28.22 27.62
CA GLY A 29 -14.88 -29.09 27.68
C GLY A 29 -14.06 -29.12 26.38
N CYS A 30 -14.28 -28.19 25.46
CA CYS A 30 -13.46 -28.10 24.26
C CYS A 30 -12.11 -27.43 24.57
N GLU A 31 -11.04 -28.22 24.42
CA GLU A 31 -9.66 -27.74 24.42
C GLU A 31 -9.36 -26.83 23.21
N ALA A 32 -8.28 -26.04 23.30
CA ALA A 32 -7.90 -25.06 22.27
C ALA A 32 -7.81 -25.66 20.85
N GLY A 33 -7.30 -26.89 20.71
CA GLY A 33 -7.25 -27.59 19.42
C GLY A 33 -8.61 -28.02 18.87
N ALA A 34 -9.60 -28.23 19.75
CA ALA A 34 -10.98 -28.55 19.38
C ALA A 34 -11.78 -27.29 18.98
N LEU A 35 -11.45 -26.12 19.55
CA LEU A 35 -12.06 -24.83 19.16
C LEU A 35 -11.93 -24.58 17.65
N ALA A 36 -10.73 -24.81 17.10
CA ALA A 36 -10.45 -24.63 15.68
C ALA A 36 -11.27 -25.54 14.75
N ARG A 37 -11.82 -26.65 15.27
CA ARG A 37 -12.69 -27.56 14.52
C ARG A 37 -14.14 -27.08 14.49
N SER A 38 -14.56 -26.27 15.46
CA SER A 38 -15.91 -25.72 15.52
C SER A 38 -16.18 -24.79 14.33
N PRO A 39 -17.23 -25.05 13.52
CA PRO A 39 -17.60 -24.17 12.41
C PRO A 39 -17.95 -22.75 12.87
N GLN A 40 -18.65 -22.61 13.99
CA GLN A 40 -19.07 -21.32 14.54
C GLN A 40 -17.88 -20.47 14.96
N TRP A 41 -16.91 -21.09 15.66
CA TRP A 41 -15.68 -20.42 16.08
C TRP A 41 -14.86 -19.96 14.87
N ARG A 42 -14.69 -20.82 13.86
CA ARG A 42 -13.99 -20.45 12.60
C ARG A 42 -14.68 -19.29 11.89
N HIS A 43 -16.01 -19.28 11.86
CA HIS A 43 -16.76 -18.19 11.23
C HIS A 43 -16.54 -16.86 11.97
N ALA A 44 -16.61 -16.87 13.30
CA ALA A 44 -16.35 -15.68 14.12
C ALA A 44 -14.92 -15.17 13.95
N GLN A 45 -13.93 -16.08 13.92
CA GLN A 45 -12.53 -15.74 13.70
C GLN A 45 -12.28 -15.18 12.29
N ALA A 46 -12.91 -15.76 11.27
CA ALA A 46 -12.85 -15.27 9.89
C ALA A 46 -13.45 -13.86 9.76
N SER A 47 -14.57 -13.59 10.44
CA SER A 47 -15.16 -12.25 10.52
C SER A 47 -14.20 -11.24 11.14
N CYS A 48 -13.57 -11.56 12.28
CA CYS A 48 -12.56 -10.70 12.90
C CYS A 48 -11.39 -10.42 11.96
N THR A 49 -10.86 -11.46 11.32
CA THR A 49 -9.73 -11.35 10.37
C THR A 49 -10.09 -10.49 9.17
N THR A 50 -11.31 -10.64 8.64
CA THR A 50 -11.81 -9.85 7.51
C THR A 50 -11.93 -8.37 7.87
N LEU A 51 -12.47 -8.06 9.05
CA LEU A 51 -12.62 -6.68 9.53
C LEU A 51 -11.25 -6.02 9.77
N ARG A 52 -10.29 -6.74 10.36
CA ARG A 52 -8.91 -6.25 10.53
C ARG A 52 -8.24 -5.94 9.20
N ARG A 53 -8.39 -6.81 8.20
CA ARG A 53 -7.85 -6.57 6.85
C ARG A 53 -8.48 -5.33 6.20
N ARG A 54 -9.80 -5.15 6.35
CA ARG A 54 -10.50 -3.96 5.85
C ARG A 54 -10.01 -2.69 6.54
N LEU A 55 -9.81 -2.71 7.85
CA LEU A 55 -9.24 -1.58 8.59
C LEU A 55 -7.84 -1.23 8.11
N ALA A 56 -6.98 -2.23 7.91
CA ALA A 56 -5.64 -2.01 7.37
C ALA A 56 -5.67 -1.38 5.97
N ALA A 57 -6.60 -1.83 5.11
CA ALA A 57 -6.78 -1.25 3.77
C ALA A 57 -7.24 0.22 3.84
N VAL A 58 -8.17 0.56 4.75
CA VAL A 58 -8.60 1.95 4.96
C VAL A 58 -7.44 2.80 5.45
N ALA A 59 -6.66 2.32 6.43
CA ALA A 59 -5.48 3.04 6.92
C ALA A 59 -4.43 3.26 5.82
N ALA A 60 -4.22 2.28 4.93
CA ALA A 60 -3.32 2.43 3.79
C ALA A 60 -3.82 3.48 2.79
N ILE A 61 -5.12 3.54 2.52
CA ILE A 61 -5.73 4.58 1.67
C ILE A 61 -5.58 5.96 2.32
N GLU A 62 -5.85 6.08 3.63
CA GLU A 62 -5.66 7.32 4.38
C GLU A 62 -4.21 7.82 4.30
N ALA A 63 -3.22 6.94 4.47
CA ALA A 63 -1.81 7.26 4.34
C ALA A 63 -1.43 7.69 2.91
N ASN A 64 -1.90 6.98 1.89
CA ASN A 64 -1.66 7.35 0.50
C ASN A 64 -2.27 8.71 0.15
N ASN A 65 -3.49 8.98 0.60
CA ASN A 65 -4.14 10.27 0.38
C ASN A 65 -3.36 11.40 1.05
N ALA A 66 -2.89 11.20 2.29
CA ALA A 66 -2.05 12.17 2.97
C ALA A 66 -0.74 12.44 2.22
N GLU A 67 -0.09 11.41 1.69
CA GLU A 67 1.13 11.54 0.89
C GLU A 67 0.87 12.27 -0.44
N VAL A 68 -0.24 11.98 -1.12
CA VAL A 68 -0.66 12.70 -2.34
C VAL A 68 -0.91 14.18 -2.04
N GLU A 69 -1.59 14.51 -0.94
CA GLU A 69 -1.80 15.90 -0.53
C GLU A 69 -0.49 16.61 -0.20
N ARG A 70 0.45 15.94 0.48
CA ARG A 70 1.80 16.49 0.71
C ARG A 70 2.52 16.81 -0.60
N ARG A 71 2.44 15.93 -1.61
CA ARG A 71 3.04 16.17 -2.93
C ARG A 71 2.39 17.32 -3.68
N LYS A 72 1.08 17.54 -3.52
CA LYS A 72 0.38 18.70 -4.09
C LYS A 72 0.79 20.01 -3.44
N GLN A 73 1.08 19.99 -2.14
CA GLN A 73 1.49 21.17 -1.36
C GLN A 73 2.98 21.51 -1.53
N GLN A 74 3.80 20.54 -1.96
CA GLN A 74 5.14 20.86 -2.43
C GLN A 74 5.00 21.71 -3.69
N PRO A 75 5.58 22.92 -3.75
CA PRO A 75 5.66 23.64 -5.01
C PRO A 75 6.33 22.69 -6.01
N LYS A 76 5.76 22.61 -7.22
CA LYS A 76 6.50 22.13 -8.38
C LYS A 76 7.79 22.96 -8.39
N VAL A 77 8.87 22.39 -7.88
CA VAL A 77 10.19 22.92 -8.18
C VAL A 77 10.25 22.77 -9.68
N GLU A 78 10.15 23.91 -10.34
CA GLU A 78 10.44 24.10 -11.74
C GLU A 78 11.86 23.57 -11.90
N GLU A 79 11.94 22.29 -12.29
CA GLU A 79 13.15 21.64 -12.71
C GLU A 79 13.58 22.41 -13.95
N GLU A 80 14.55 23.31 -13.75
CA GLU A 80 15.40 23.84 -14.79
C GLU A 80 15.66 22.69 -15.77
N PRO A 81 15.39 22.88 -17.09
CA PRO A 81 15.49 21.78 -18.04
C PRO A 81 16.83 21.09 -17.85
N PRO A 82 16.88 19.74 -17.82
CA PRO A 82 18.12 19.02 -17.56
C PRO A 82 19.20 19.63 -18.44
N PRO A 83 20.39 19.97 -17.90
CA PRO A 83 21.42 20.62 -18.67
C PRO A 83 21.59 19.82 -19.97
N PRO A 84 21.60 20.50 -21.13
CA PRO A 84 21.63 19.81 -22.41
C PRO A 84 22.71 18.74 -22.35
N PRO A 85 22.44 17.51 -22.81
CA PRO A 85 23.45 16.46 -22.79
C PRO A 85 24.73 17.04 -23.39
N PRO A 86 25.91 16.81 -22.77
CA PRO A 86 27.15 17.33 -23.32
C PRO A 86 27.18 16.95 -24.81
N PRO A 87 27.50 17.90 -25.70
CA PRO A 87 27.52 17.62 -27.13
C PRO A 87 28.33 16.34 -27.28
N LYS A 88 27.71 15.30 -27.85
CA LYS A 88 28.42 14.08 -28.18
C LYS A 88 29.66 14.56 -28.91
N ALA A 89 30.83 14.26 -28.37
CA ALA A 89 32.08 14.40 -29.10
C ALA A 89 31.96 13.43 -30.28
N GLU A 90 31.24 13.85 -31.32
CA GLU A 90 31.14 13.15 -32.56
C GLU A 90 32.52 13.29 -33.16
N ALA A 91 33.23 12.17 -33.06
CA ALA A 91 34.54 11.91 -33.58
C ALA A 91 34.82 12.74 -34.82
N ALA A 92 35.87 13.55 -34.72
CA ALA A 92 36.52 14.20 -35.83
C ALA A 92 36.65 13.22 -37.00
N LYS A 93 35.82 13.40 -38.03
CA LYS A 93 36.14 12.91 -39.37
C LYS A 93 37.19 13.86 -39.92
N PRO A 94 38.44 13.41 -40.19
CA PRO A 94 39.45 14.28 -40.77
C PRO A 94 39.02 14.65 -42.19
N ALA A 95 38.85 15.96 -42.41
CA ALA A 95 38.64 16.54 -43.73
C ALA A 95 39.85 16.21 -44.63
N LYS A 96 39.61 15.46 -45.70
CA LYS A 96 40.57 15.35 -46.81
C LYS A 96 40.75 16.74 -47.40
N LYS A 97 42.00 17.22 -47.37
CA LYS A 97 42.46 18.47 -47.96
C LYS A 97 42.13 18.51 -49.45
N SER A 98 41.19 19.36 -49.85
CA SER A 98 41.11 19.89 -51.21
C SER A 98 41.70 21.29 -51.20
N LYS A 99 42.94 21.39 -51.70
CA LYS A 99 43.69 22.62 -51.92
C LYS A 99 43.03 23.37 -53.08
N ALA A 100 42.52 24.57 -52.84
CA ALA A 100 42.01 25.47 -53.87
C ALA A 100 43.01 26.60 -54.16
N ALA A 101 43.26 26.82 -55.45
CA ALA A 101 43.78 28.02 -56.10
C ALA A 101 45.26 28.40 -55.79
N LYS A 102 46.02 29.07 -56.64
CA LYS A 102 45.69 30.01 -57.73
C LYS A 102 46.97 30.28 -58.56
N ALA A 103 46.76 30.91 -59.72
CA ALA A 103 47.70 31.58 -60.64
C ALA A 103 48.15 30.73 -61.84
#